data_AF-A0A2V2RDY4-F1
#
_entry.id   AF-A0A2V2RDY4-F1
#
_cell.length_a   1.000
_cell.length_b   1.000
_cell.length_c   1.000
_cell.angle_alpha   90.00
_cell.angle_beta   90.00
_cell.angle_gamma   90.00
#
_symmetry.space_group_name_H-M   'P 1'
#
loop_
_entity.id
_entity.type
_entity.pdbx_description
1 polymer ?
#
loop_
_entity_poly.entity_id
_entity_poly.type
_entity_poly.pdbx_seq_one_letter_code
_entity_poly.pdbx_strand_id
1 'polypeptide(L)'
;MALQLRRKTHESVVYIDRDSAPRIMPSGEDFILEDLPIGTRVLYPNAPIKGLPNREAAIRYALNHPHGCDPLFAQLEPGMRVTIAVDDISLPLPPMATPDIRQTVLEIVLDMLTGHGVDDVHIIIANSLHRKMTEWEMKRMVGPKVFNEYYPDRYYNHDAEWADGMVKIGETKHKEPLSLNRRAAESDLLIYVNINLVPMDGGHKSVAVGLCDYESLRAHHEPQTIRDSDSYMDPEASELNRKCIRLGRLVDEHLNVFHIESAINNRMYKGDMDFLLKNEDDFTAFDRMKFEAMRYTMNKLPRPARRKLLHSRPSQYEMIACHAGKTDPVHKKTLEKGFEQYVIPVRGQCDILVTGIPDISPYNVYSILNPLLVQVMGLGYHFNFYRHKPLLKKGGVLILHHPCYDDFDHQFHPSYIEFFNRLLPETRDAFVLRDKYEREFANNPSYIEMYRRGNAYHGAHPFFMWYWGENGRQHVGKVIAAGAENAHVPAILGWERADNLTEAIAMARSYMGNSAEITMLHQPMIGIADME
;
A
#
# COMPACT_ATOMS: atom_id res chain seq x y z
N MET A 1 -29.17 -32.06 -21.39
CA MET A 1 -28.33 -32.00 -22.60
C MET A 1 -27.24 -30.98 -22.31
N ALA A 2 -26.01 -31.48 -22.20
CA ALA A 2 -24.73 -30.79 -21.99
C ALA A 2 -24.61 -29.83 -20.78
N LEU A 3 -23.80 -30.26 -19.81
CA LEU A 3 -22.94 -29.35 -19.05
C LEU A 3 -22.39 -28.31 -20.03
N GLN A 4 -22.86 -27.06 -19.93
CA GLN A 4 -22.03 -25.96 -20.41
C GLN A 4 -20.78 -26.01 -19.56
N LEU A 5 -19.71 -26.60 -20.12
CA LEU A 5 -18.33 -26.35 -19.74
C LEU A 5 -18.22 -24.85 -19.52
N ARG A 6 -18.34 -24.42 -18.26
CA ARG A 6 -18.03 -23.05 -17.85
C ARG A 6 -16.60 -22.86 -18.31
N ARG A 7 -16.39 -22.02 -19.32
CA ARG A 7 -15.04 -21.68 -19.75
C ARG A 7 -14.37 -21.05 -18.54
N LYS A 8 -13.54 -21.84 -17.83
CA LYS A 8 -12.59 -21.33 -16.85
C LYS A 8 -11.73 -20.34 -17.61
N THR A 9 -12.04 -19.05 -17.49
CA THR A 9 -11.39 -17.99 -18.28
C THR A 9 -9.96 -17.79 -17.80
N HIS A 10 -9.72 -18.03 -16.51
CA HIS A 10 -8.42 -18.00 -15.86
C HIS A 10 -8.45 -18.87 -14.59
N GLU A 11 -7.28 -19.28 -14.07
CA GLU A 11 -7.20 -20.11 -12.86
C GLU A 11 -7.71 -19.43 -11.60
N SER A 12 -7.49 -18.12 -11.51
CA SER A 12 -7.89 -17.28 -10.39
C SER A 12 -9.33 -16.76 -10.50
N VAL A 13 -10.12 -17.23 -11.47
CA VAL A 13 -11.52 -16.82 -11.65
C VAL A 13 -12.44 -18.02 -11.41
N VAL A 14 -13.24 -17.93 -10.35
CA VAL A 14 -14.18 -18.98 -9.93
C VAL A 14 -15.61 -18.45 -9.99
N TYR A 15 -16.59 -19.32 -10.32
CA TYR A 15 -18.01 -18.96 -10.31
C TYR A 15 -18.77 -19.83 -9.34
N ILE A 16 -19.50 -19.20 -8.42
CA ILE A 16 -20.30 -19.89 -7.41
C ILE A 16 -21.41 -20.73 -8.08
N ASP A 17 -21.57 -21.96 -7.61
CA ASP A 17 -22.66 -22.87 -7.95
C ASP A 17 -23.26 -23.51 -6.67
N ARG A 18 -24.05 -24.58 -6.85
CA ARG A 18 -24.76 -25.25 -5.76
C ARG A 18 -23.84 -26.05 -4.84
N ASP A 19 -22.67 -26.43 -5.33
CA ASP A 19 -21.72 -27.31 -4.63
C ASP A 19 -20.50 -26.53 -4.11
N SER A 20 -20.43 -25.23 -4.43
CA SER A 20 -19.37 -24.33 -3.98
C SER A 20 -19.40 -24.15 -2.46
N ALA A 21 -18.23 -24.14 -1.84
CA ALA A 21 -18.10 -23.85 -0.42
C ALA A 21 -18.46 -22.39 -0.10
N PRO A 22 -18.84 -22.07 1.15
CA PRO A 22 -18.87 -20.68 1.61
C PRO A 22 -17.48 -20.02 1.46
N ARG A 23 -17.43 -18.70 1.23
CA ARG A 23 -16.19 -17.95 1.03
C ARG A 23 -15.73 -17.28 2.31
N ILE A 24 -14.42 -17.33 2.55
CA ILE A 24 -13.80 -16.63 3.66
C ILE A 24 -13.55 -15.19 3.24
N MET A 25 -13.87 -14.25 4.13
CA MET A 25 -13.60 -12.84 3.94
C MET A 25 -13.03 -12.22 5.21
N PRO A 26 -12.04 -11.33 5.12
CA PRO A 26 -11.62 -10.53 6.26
C PRO A 26 -12.70 -9.53 6.65
N SER A 27 -12.78 -9.25 7.95
CA SER A 27 -13.71 -8.29 8.55
C SER A 27 -13.02 -7.60 9.73
N GLY A 28 -12.15 -6.62 9.42
CA GLY A 28 -11.28 -5.99 10.41
C GLY A 28 -10.28 -7.00 10.98
N GLU A 29 -10.29 -7.18 12.29
CA GLU A 29 -9.43 -8.14 13.00
C GLU A 29 -9.99 -9.57 13.05
N ASP A 30 -10.91 -9.92 12.17
CA ASP A 30 -11.55 -11.24 12.13
C ASP A 30 -11.74 -11.74 10.69
N PHE A 31 -12.18 -12.99 10.56
CA PHE A 31 -12.57 -13.61 9.30
C PHE A 31 -13.98 -14.18 9.42
N ILE A 32 -14.82 -13.87 8.44
CA ILE A 32 -16.17 -14.44 8.32
C ILE A 32 -16.16 -15.55 7.28
N LEU A 33 -17.18 -16.39 7.32
CA LEU A 33 -17.46 -17.43 6.34
C LEU A 33 -18.89 -17.24 5.85
N GLU A 34 -19.05 -16.89 4.58
CA GLU A 34 -20.35 -16.47 4.03
C GLU A 34 -20.69 -17.23 2.74
N ASP A 35 -21.97 -17.59 2.60
CA ASP A 35 -22.51 -18.10 1.35
C ASP A 35 -22.71 -16.95 0.36
N LEU A 36 -22.28 -17.16 -0.88
CA LEU A 36 -22.49 -16.21 -1.96
C LEU A 36 -23.60 -16.69 -2.90
N PRO A 37 -24.35 -15.78 -3.54
CA PRO A 37 -25.33 -16.17 -4.54
C PRO A 37 -24.71 -16.95 -5.70
N ILE A 38 -25.41 -18.00 -6.17
CA ILE A 38 -25.05 -18.74 -7.39
C ILE A 38 -24.84 -17.77 -8.55
N GLY A 39 -23.76 -17.98 -9.30
CA GLY A 39 -23.35 -17.13 -10.42
C GLY A 39 -22.43 -15.98 -10.03
N THR A 40 -22.20 -15.72 -8.73
CA THR A 40 -21.19 -14.75 -8.29
C THR A 40 -19.82 -15.15 -8.81
N ARG A 41 -19.10 -14.20 -9.42
CA ARG A 41 -17.71 -14.38 -9.83
C ARG A 41 -16.80 -14.06 -8.64
N VAL A 42 -15.83 -14.91 -8.33
CA VAL A 42 -14.84 -14.68 -7.28
C VAL A 42 -13.46 -14.59 -7.94
N LEU A 43 -12.76 -13.49 -7.69
CA LEU A 43 -11.40 -13.26 -8.17
C LEU A 43 -10.41 -13.55 -7.04
N TYR A 44 -9.60 -14.58 -7.22
CA TYR A 44 -8.49 -14.94 -6.34
C TYR A 44 -7.19 -14.30 -6.85
N PRO A 45 -6.21 -14.01 -5.97
CA PRO A 45 -4.87 -13.68 -6.41
C PRO A 45 -4.24 -14.84 -7.21
N ASN A 46 -3.32 -14.54 -8.11
CA ASN A 46 -2.50 -15.57 -8.77
C ASN A 46 -1.65 -16.32 -7.73
N ALA A 47 -1.29 -17.56 -8.05
CA ALA A 47 -0.33 -18.29 -7.24
C ALA A 47 1.00 -17.48 -7.09
N PRO A 48 1.63 -17.49 -5.91
CA PRO A 48 2.90 -16.79 -5.72
C PRO A 48 3.98 -17.31 -6.67
N ILE A 49 4.63 -16.41 -7.39
CA ILE A 49 5.85 -16.70 -8.14
C ILE A 49 6.92 -17.14 -7.14
N LYS A 50 7.65 -18.20 -7.47
CA LYS A 50 8.74 -18.69 -6.64
C LYS A 50 9.84 -17.64 -6.54
N GLY A 51 10.31 -17.37 -5.32
CA GLY A 51 11.42 -16.46 -5.06
C GLY A 51 12.72 -16.85 -5.75
N LEU A 52 13.60 -15.86 -5.90
CA LEU A 52 14.96 -16.04 -6.37
C LEU A 52 15.73 -16.99 -5.43
N PRO A 53 16.43 -18.01 -5.95
CA PRO A 53 17.00 -19.07 -5.14
C PRO A 53 18.14 -18.61 -4.22
N ASN A 54 18.86 -17.55 -4.60
CA ASN A 54 19.85 -16.90 -3.75
C ASN A 54 19.65 -15.37 -3.83
N ARG A 55 18.99 -14.83 -2.80
CA ARG A 55 18.69 -13.39 -2.68
C ARG A 55 19.94 -12.53 -2.67
N GLU A 56 20.97 -12.90 -1.92
CA GLU A 56 22.21 -12.11 -1.82
C GLU A 56 22.97 -12.06 -3.14
N ALA A 57 23.04 -13.21 -3.84
CA ALA A 57 23.67 -13.27 -5.16
C ALA A 57 22.91 -12.41 -6.19
N ALA A 58 21.57 -12.39 -6.14
CA ALA A 58 20.77 -11.54 -7.01
C ALA A 58 20.99 -10.05 -6.76
N ILE A 59 21.06 -9.63 -5.48
CA ILE A 59 21.38 -8.25 -5.11
C ILE A 59 22.77 -7.89 -5.62
N ARG A 60 23.80 -8.69 -5.32
CA ARG A 60 25.17 -8.45 -5.81
C ARG A 60 25.24 -8.41 -7.33
N TYR A 61 24.47 -9.24 -8.03
CA TYR A 61 24.40 -9.22 -9.48
C TYR A 61 23.84 -7.89 -9.99
N ALA A 62 22.73 -7.41 -9.42
CA ALA A 62 22.10 -6.15 -9.80
C ALA A 62 23.05 -4.96 -9.59
N LEU A 63 23.76 -4.92 -8.46
CA LEU A 63 24.75 -3.86 -8.16
C LEU A 63 25.94 -3.83 -9.14
N ASN A 64 26.34 -4.99 -9.66
CA ASN A 64 27.47 -5.13 -10.60
C ASN A 64 27.07 -5.01 -12.08
N HIS A 65 25.78 -5.15 -12.40
CA HIS A 65 25.25 -5.05 -13.76
C HIS A 65 24.06 -4.08 -13.81
N PRO A 66 24.24 -2.82 -13.39
CA PRO A 66 23.12 -1.90 -13.29
C PRO A 66 22.63 -1.44 -14.66
N HIS A 67 21.39 -0.98 -14.70
CA HIS A 67 20.75 -0.46 -15.89
C HIS A 67 21.06 1.04 -16.07
N GLY A 68 21.69 1.40 -17.20
CA GLY A 68 21.84 2.79 -17.62
C GLY A 68 22.89 3.61 -16.86
N CYS A 69 23.77 2.99 -16.08
CA CYS A 69 24.91 3.62 -15.42
C CYS A 69 26.05 2.63 -15.18
N ASP A 70 27.17 3.12 -14.63
CA ASP A 70 28.29 2.26 -14.23
C ASP A 70 27.93 1.41 -12.98
N PRO A 71 28.57 0.23 -12.81
CA PRO A 71 28.46 -0.59 -11.59
C PRO A 71 28.67 0.22 -10.31
N LEU A 72 27.99 -0.13 -9.22
CA LEU A 72 28.04 0.65 -7.98
C LEU A 72 29.49 0.87 -7.51
N PHE A 73 30.31 -0.19 -7.49
CA PHE A 73 31.71 -0.11 -7.07
C PHE A 73 32.55 0.89 -7.88
N ALA A 74 32.21 1.11 -9.15
CA ALA A 74 32.93 2.03 -10.03
C ALA A 74 32.55 3.50 -9.80
N GLN A 75 31.49 3.75 -9.03
CA GLN A 75 31.05 5.09 -8.61
C GLN A 75 31.59 5.48 -7.22
N LEU A 76 32.32 4.59 -6.55
CA LEU A 76 32.79 4.80 -5.18
C LEU A 76 34.24 5.26 -5.15
N GLU A 77 34.50 6.34 -4.40
CA GLU A 77 35.83 6.82 -4.10
C GLU A 77 35.95 7.24 -2.62
N PRO A 78 37.16 7.14 -2.02
CA PRO A 78 37.36 7.58 -0.65
C PRO A 78 36.99 9.05 -0.43
N GLY A 79 36.30 9.33 0.67
CA GLY A 79 35.90 10.69 1.06
C GLY A 79 34.57 11.18 0.48
N MET A 80 33.88 10.39 -0.34
CA MET A 80 32.51 10.71 -0.78
C MET A 80 31.52 10.75 0.39
N ARG A 81 30.53 11.63 0.26
CA ARG A 81 29.34 11.68 1.10
C ARG A 81 28.24 10.86 0.43
N VAL A 82 27.84 9.77 1.07
CA VAL A 82 26.78 8.88 0.55
C VAL A 82 25.56 8.93 1.47
N THR A 83 24.38 9.03 0.87
CA THR A 83 23.11 8.80 1.57
C THR A 83 22.44 7.56 1.01
N ILE A 84 21.97 6.69 1.88
CA ILE A 84 21.09 5.56 1.55
C ILE A 84 19.69 5.87 2.05
N ALA A 85 18.76 6.13 1.15
CA ALA A 85 17.35 6.24 1.48
C ALA A 85 16.67 4.88 1.39
N VAL A 86 15.78 4.57 2.34
CA VAL A 86 15.06 3.29 2.39
C VAL A 86 13.56 3.52 2.59
N ASP A 87 12.73 2.72 1.92
CA ASP A 87 11.28 2.72 2.19
C ASP A 87 11.00 2.47 3.68
N ASP A 88 9.96 3.13 4.21
CA ASP A 88 9.48 2.90 5.57
C ASP A 88 8.66 1.60 5.70
N ILE A 89 8.19 1.31 6.90
CA ILE A 89 7.43 0.08 7.21
C ILE A 89 6.01 0.04 6.65
N SER A 90 5.55 1.06 5.91
CA SER A 90 4.31 0.96 5.14
C SER A 90 4.40 -0.10 4.04
N LEU A 91 5.63 -0.53 3.70
CA LEU A 91 5.93 -1.64 2.81
C LEU A 91 6.97 -2.61 3.42
N PRO A 92 6.87 -3.93 3.12
CA PRO A 92 5.67 -4.58 2.59
C PRO A 92 4.59 -4.69 3.68
N LEU A 93 3.32 -4.86 3.27
CA LEU A 93 2.19 -5.01 4.17
C LEU A 93 1.53 -6.40 4.04
N PRO A 94 1.39 -7.19 5.12
CA PRO A 94 2.07 -7.05 6.42
C PRO A 94 3.60 -7.08 6.33
N PRO A 95 4.31 -6.70 7.41
CA PRO A 95 5.77 -6.81 7.47
C PRO A 95 6.26 -8.22 7.15
N MET A 96 7.32 -8.33 6.36
CA MET A 96 7.88 -9.62 5.97
C MET A 96 8.68 -10.28 7.11
N ALA A 97 8.95 -11.58 6.93
CA ALA A 97 9.83 -12.34 7.80
C ALA A 97 11.26 -11.80 7.74
N THR A 98 11.94 -11.80 8.88
CA THR A 98 13.33 -11.38 8.95
C THR A 98 14.27 -12.47 8.41
N PRO A 99 15.43 -12.08 7.84
CA PRO A 99 15.85 -10.70 7.60
C PRO A 99 15.04 -10.06 6.46
N ASP A 100 14.67 -8.79 6.67
CA ASP A 100 13.97 -7.97 5.67
C ASP A 100 14.85 -7.81 4.41
N ILE A 101 14.24 -7.57 3.26
CA ILE A 101 15.01 -7.33 2.02
C ILE A 101 15.84 -6.06 2.16
N ARG A 102 15.32 -5.01 2.79
CA ARG A 102 16.09 -3.78 3.06
C ARG A 102 17.32 -4.07 3.91
N GLN A 103 17.20 -4.87 4.97
CA GLN A 103 18.36 -5.32 5.75
C GLN A 103 19.40 -5.99 4.86
N THR A 104 18.96 -6.94 4.02
CA THR A 104 19.88 -7.72 3.17
C THR A 104 20.61 -6.81 2.15
N VAL A 105 19.88 -5.88 1.54
CA VAL A 105 20.47 -4.90 0.61
C VAL A 105 21.44 -3.98 1.35
N LEU A 106 21.04 -3.43 2.49
CA LEU A 106 21.88 -2.55 3.31
C LEU A 106 23.18 -3.22 3.71
N GLU A 107 23.14 -4.44 4.24
CA GLU A 107 24.36 -5.16 4.64
C GLU A 107 25.32 -5.32 3.46
N ILE A 108 24.83 -5.65 2.26
CA ILE A 108 25.66 -5.78 1.05
C ILE A 108 26.23 -4.43 0.59
N VAL A 109 25.40 -3.39 0.57
CA VAL A 109 25.79 -2.05 0.11
C VAL A 109 26.80 -1.43 1.09
N LEU A 110 26.54 -1.50 2.39
CA LEU A 110 27.42 -0.95 3.43
C LEU A 110 28.78 -1.67 3.47
N ASP A 111 28.81 -2.99 3.28
CA ASP A 111 30.07 -3.73 3.15
C ASP A 111 30.86 -3.26 1.90
N MET A 112 30.17 -2.95 0.79
CA MET A 112 30.80 -2.43 -0.44
C MET A 112 31.34 -1.00 -0.25
N LEU A 113 30.58 -0.12 0.40
CA LEU A 113 31.00 1.26 0.72
C LEU A 113 32.25 1.26 1.61
N THR A 114 32.23 0.48 2.69
CA THR A 114 33.38 0.29 3.59
C THR A 114 34.60 -0.23 2.83
N GLY A 115 34.41 -1.22 1.95
CA GLY A 115 35.49 -1.80 1.14
C GLY A 115 36.16 -0.83 0.18
N HIS A 116 35.52 0.29 -0.15
CA HIS A 116 36.05 1.35 -1.02
C HIS A 116 36.43 2.63 -0.26
N GLY A 117 36.47 2.58 1.08
CA GLY A 117 36.89 3.72 1.91
C GLY A 117 35.87 4.86 2.00
N VAL A 118 34.58 4.56 1.82
CA VAL A 118 33.49 5.52 1.96
C VAL A 118 32.97 5.48 3.41
N ASP A 119 33.37 6.46 4.22
CA ASP A 119 33.05 6.50 5.65
C ASP A 119 31.87 7.43 6.01
N ASP A 120 31.59 8.46 5.20
CA ASP A 120 30.49 9.41 5.42
C ASP A 120 29.17 8.90 4.81
N VAL A 121 28.59 7.92 5.49
CA VAL A 121 27.34 7.26 5.09
C VAL A 121 26.22 7.58 6.07
N HIS A 122 25.10 8.09 5.56
CA HIS A 122 23.85 8.27 6.30
C HIS A 122 22.74 7.36 5.72
N ILE A 123 21.90 6.81 6.59
CA ILE A 123 20.71 6.05 6.23
C ILE A 123 19.48 6.87 6.62
N ILE A 124 18.57 7.12 5.67
CA ILE A 124 17.38 7.94 5.89
C ILE A 124 16.14 7.12 5.55
N ILE A 125 15.20 7.04 6.49
CA ILE A 125 13.89 6.45 6.21
C ILE A 125 13.08 7.45 5.40
N ALA A 126 12.61 7.03 4.23
CA ALA A 126 11.88 7.86 3.28
C ALA A 126 10.38 7.89 3.61
N ASN A 127 10.04 8.40 4.79
CA ASN A 127 8.66 8.42 5.30
C ASN A 127 7.84 9.65 4.87
N SER A 128 8.45 10.73 4.34
CA SER A 128 7.77 12.00 4.06
C SER A 128 6.78 12.38 5.19
N LEU A 129 5.50 12.61 4.87
CA LEU A 129 4.44 12.95 5.82
C LEU A 129 3.84 11.75 6.58
N HIS A 130 4.37 10.54 6.38
CA HIS A 130 4.06 9.41 7.24
C HIS A 130 4.61 9.61 8.64
N ARG A 131 4.04 8.91 9.62
CA ARG A 131 4.59 8.91 10.97
C ARG A 131 6.05 8.47 10.99
N LYS A 132 6.80 8.99 11.97
CA LYS A 132 8.13 8.46 12.26
C LYS A 132 8.04 7.02 12.71
N MET A 133 8.95 6.18 12.25
CA MET A 133 9.17 4.86 12.80
C MET A 133 9.75 4.97 14.21
N THR A 134 9.29 4.10 15.10
CA THR A 134 9.84 3.93 16.44
C THR A 134 11.18 3.19 16.39
N GLU A 135 11.98 3.33 17.44
CA GLU A 135 13.30 2.70 17.53
C GLU A 135 13.27 1.18 17.27
N TRP A 136 12.29 0.48 17.85
CA TRP A 136 12.20 -0.96 17.69
C TRP A 136 11.80 -1.37 16.27
N GLU A 137 10.94 -0.58 15.61
CA GLU A 137 10.57 -0.80 14.21
C GLU A 137 11.78 -0.61 13.30
N MET A 138 12.55 0.46 13.54
CA MET A 138 13.80 0.75 12.82
C MET A 138 14.80 -0.40 12.99
N LYS A 139 15.00 -0.88 14.22
CA LYS A 139 15.90 -2.00 14.53
C LYS A 139 15.44 -3.32 13.91
N ARG A 140 14.14 -3.58 13.92
CA ARG A 140 13.56 -4.78 13.29
C ARG A 140 13.76 -4.77 11.77
N MET A 141 13.61 -3.61 11.14
CA MET A 141 13.70 -3.45 9.68
C MET A 141 15.12 -3.69 9.15
N VAL A 142 16.14 -3.10 9.77
CA VAL A 142 17.53 -3.16 9.26
C VAL A 142 18.40 -4.18 9.98
N GLY A 143 17.86 -4.84 11.01
CA GLY A 143 18.60 -5.76 11.86
C GLY A 143 19.54 -5.08 12.86
N PRO A 144 20.01 -5.82 13.89
CA PRO A 144 20.78 -5.25 14.98
C PRO A 144 22.18 -4.76 14.55
N LYS A 145 22.79 -5.36 13.52
CA LYS A 145 24.13 -4.96 13.03
C LYS A 145 24.10 -3.52 12.52
N VAL A 146 23.27 -3.26 11.50
CA VAL A 146 23.13 -1.93 10.90
C VAL A 146 22.57 -0.93 11.91
N PHE A 147 21.57 -1.33 12.71
CA PHE A 147 20.98 -0.43 13.69
C PHE A 147 22.02 0.06 14.73
N ASN A 148 22.78 -0.83 15.35
CA ASN A 148 23.72 -0.46 16.40
C ASN A 148 24.89 0.40 15.90
N GLU A 149 25.21 0.34 14.61
CA GLU A 149 26.34 1.06 14.02
C GLU A 149 25.97 2.48 13.56
N TYR A 150 24.72 2.68 13.10
CA TYR A 150 24.28 3.95 12.50
C TYR A 150 23.27 4.73 13.35
N TYR A 151 22.46 4.08 14.19
CA TYR A 151 21.46 4.78 15.01
C TYR A 151 22.08 5.39 16.28
N PRO A 152 21.67 6.62 16.68
CA PRO A 152 20.68 7.50 16.04
C PRO A 152 21.27 8.50 15.05
N ASP A 153 22.59 8.73 15.08
CA ASP A 153 23.21 9.91 14.45
C ASP A 153 23.27 9.84 12.91
N ARG A 154 23.35 8.62 12.37
CA ARG A 154 23.46 8.33 10.93
C ARG A 154 22.38 7.39 10.41
N TYR A 155 21.39 7.05 11.22
CA TYR A 155 20.19 6.33 10.79
C TYR A 155 18.95 6.93 11.46
N TYR A 156 18.14 7.66 10.70
CA TYR A 156 17.02 8.44 11.24
C TYR A 156 15.86 8.55 10.24
N ASN A 157 14.71 9.00 10.75
CA ASN A 157 13.54 9.28 9.93
C ASN A 157 13.68 10.64 9.22
N HIS A 158 13.27 10.71 7.96
CA HIS A 158 13.14 11.99 7.26
C HIS A 158 12.17 12.92 8.00
N ASP A 159 12.53 14.21 8.16
CA ASP A 159 11.69 15.25 8.74
C ASP A 159 11.32 16.34 7.74
N ALA A 160 10.14 16.17 7.11
CA ALA A 160 9.56 17.11 6.15
C ALA A 160 9.34 18.54 6.69
N GLU A 161 9.24 18.70 8.02
CA GLU A 161 9.00 19.99 8.69
C GLU A 161 10.28 20.60 9.26
N TRP A 162 11.45 19.97 9.02
CA TRP A 162 12.74 20.53 9.42
C TRP A 162 13.23 21.52 8.38
N ALA A 163 12.94 22.81 8.58
CA ALA A 163 13.33 23.87 7.64
C ALA A 163 14.84 23.87 7.28
N ASP A 164 15.72 23.73 8.27
CA ASP A 164 17.17 23.61 8.03
C ASP A 164 17.60 22.23 7.52
N GLY A 165 16.69 21.26 7.50
CA GLY A 165 16.88 19.92 6.95
C GLY A 165 16.49 19.77 5.50
N MET A 166 15.94 20.82 4.89
CA MET A 166 15.41 20.80 3.54
C MET A 166 16.17 21.77 2.64
N VAL A 167 16.23 21.45 1.35
CA VAL A 167 16.78 22.32 0.31
C VAL A 167 15.88 22.29 -0.92
N LYS A 168 15.66 23.46 -1.51
CA LYS A 168 14.90 23.59 -2.75
C LYS A 168 15.75 23.09 -3.91
N ILE A 169 15.24 22.11 -4.65
CA ILE A 169 15.86 21.58 -5.86
C ILE A 169 15.44 22.43 -7.06
N GLY A 170 14.14 22.71 -7.19
CA GLY A 170 13.63 23.42 -8.34
C GLY A 170 12.11 23.49 -8.39
N GLU A 171 11.61 23.76 -9.59
CA GLU A 171 10.19 23.82 -9.91
C GLU A 171 10.00 23.31 -11.34
N THR A 172 9.01 22.47 -11.59
CA THR A 172 8.72 21.98 -12.94
C THR A 172 8.10 23.10 -13.79
N LYS A 173 8.06 22.91 -15.12
CA LYS A 173 7.34 23.82 -16.03
C LYS A 173 5.84 23.98 -15.68
N HIS A 174 5.27 23.06 -14.91
CA HIS A 174 3.87 23.06 -14.47
C HIS A 174 3.66 23.72 -13.10
N LYS A 175 4.69 24.40 -12.55
CA LYS A 175 4.63 25.04 -11.23
C LYS A 175 4.51 24.06 -10.07
N GLU A 176 5.11 22.89 -10.22
CA GLU A 176 5.22 21.88 -9.17
C GLU A 176 6.57 22.07 -8.48
N PRO A 177 6.61 22.56 -7.22
CA PRO A 177 7.87 22.78 -6.50
C PRO A 177 8.46 21.45 -6.04
N LEU A 178 9.79 21.41 -5.91
CA LEU A 178 10.48 20.29 -5.28
C LEU A 178 11.52 20.78 -4.27
N SER A 179 11.32 20.39 -3.01
CA SER A 179 12.30 20.45 -1.93
C SER A 179 12.58 19.03 -1.45
N LEU A 180 13.85 18.74 -1.17
CA LEU A 180 14.28 17.43 -0.67
C LEU A 180 15.07 17.56 0.62
N ASN A 181 15.20 16.44 1.33
CA ASN A 181 16.13 16.31 2.44
C ASN A 181 17.53 16.76 2.04
N ARG A 182 18.08 17.72 2.78
CA ARG A 182 19.38 18.35 2.50
C ARG A 182 20.51 17.33 2.46
N ARG A 183 20.58 16.40 3.42
CA ARG A 183 21.65 15.38 3.46
C ARG A 183 21.63 14.52 2.19
N ALA A 184 20.44 14.13 1.72
CA ALA A 184 20.29 13.37 0.48
C ALA A 184 20.63 14.21 -0.77
N ALA A 185 20.15 15.45 -0.84
CA ALA A 185 20.35 16.33 -1.98
C ALA A 185 21.79 16.81 -2.16
N GLU A 186 22.53 16.97 -1.07
CA GLU A 186 23.93 17.43 -1.10
C GLU A 186 24.94 16.27 -1.10
N SER A 187 24.50 15.01 -1.13
CA SER A 187 25.39 13.85 -1.21
C SER A 187 26.00 13.72 -2.60
N ASP A 188 27.24 13.21 -2.67
CA ASP A 188 27.90 12.90 -3.94
C ASP A 188 27.23 11.69 -4.62
N LEU A 189 26.62 10.82 -3.83
CA LEU A 189 25.79 9.69 -4.29
C LEU A 189 24.59 9.48 -3.36
N LEU A 190 23.40 9.41 -3.94
CA LEU A 190 22.17 8.98 -3.29
C LEU A 190 21.80 7.56 -3.75
N ILE A 191 21.85 6.59 -2.85
CA ILE A 191 21.36 5.24 -3.08
C ILE A 191 19.92 5.16 -2.57
N TYR A 192 18.98 4.67 -3.38
CA TYR A 192 17.60 4.44 -2.91
C TYR A 192 17.28 2.95 -2.92
N VAL A 193 16.83 2.42 -1.78
CA VAL A 193 16.44 1.01 -1.62
C VAL A 193 14.93 0.90 -1.46
N ASN A 194 14.28 0.35 -2.48
CA ASN A 194 12.83 0.17 -2.56
C ASN A 194 12.40 -1.29 -2.49
N ILE A 195 11.22 -1.53 -1.91
CA ILE A 195 10.43 -2.76 -2.02
C ILE A 195 9.15 -2.45 -2.79
N ASN A 196 8.89 -3.22 -3.84
CA ASN A 196 7.71 -3.11 -4.69
C ASN A 196 6.74 -4.27 -4.39
N LEU A 197 5.58 -3.92 -3.82
CA LEU A 197 4.46 -4.84 -3.56
C LEU A 197 3.30 -4.60 -4.54
N VAL A 198 3.19 -3.40 -5.09
CA VAL A 198 2.23 -3.04 -6.14
C VAL A 198 2.87 -2.12 -7.18
N PRO A 199 2.37 -2.07 -8.44
CA PRO A 199 2.96 -1.28 -9.52
C PRO A 199 3.13 0.23 -9.26
N MET A 200 2.46 0.77 -8.24
CA MET A 200 2.63 2.18 -7.86
C MET A 200 3.82 2.46 -6.96
N ASP A 201 4.50 1.43 -6.46
CA ASP A 201 5.67 1.56 -5.61
C ASP A 201 6.93 1.77 -6.47
N GLY A 202 7.96 2.37 -5.89
CA GLY A 202 9.26 2.56 -6.55
C GLY A 202 9.27 3.66 -7.64
N GLY A 203 10.26 3.58 -8.51
CA GLY A 203 10.49 4.52 -9.59
C GLY A 203 10.71 5.94 -9.11
N HIS A 204 10.19 6.91 -9.86
CA HIS A 204 10.32 8.32 -9.48
C HIS A 204 9.50 8.69 -8.22
N LYS A 205 8.60 7.83 -7.74
CA LYS A 205 7.91 8.04 -6.45
C LYS A 205 8.92 8.03 -5.30
N SER A 206 9.90 7.13 -5.32
CA SER A 206 10.92 6.95 -4.30
C SER A 206 11.49 8.25 -3.71
N VAL A 207 12.39 8.93 -4.42
CA VAL A 207 13.07 10.14 -3.93
C VAL A 207 12.13 11.33 -3.88
N ALA A 208 11.36 11.57 -4.95
CA ALA A 208 10.55 12.78 -5.11
C ALA A 208 9.34 12.83 -4.17
N VAL A 209 8.96 11.70 -3.57
CA VAL A 209 7.88 11.61 -2.58
C VAL A 209 8.45 11.36 -1.20
N GLY A 210 9.23 10.28 -1.03
CA GLY A 210 9.63 9.81 0.30
C GLY A 210 10.57 10.76 1.07
N LEU A 211 11.25 11.68 0.39
CA LEU A 211 12.19 12.64 0.98
C LEU A 211 11.76 14.10 0.81
N CYS A 212 10.51 14.36 0.41
CA CYS A 212 10.01 15.71 0.13
C CYS A 212 9.19 16.32 1.27
N ASP A 213 9.06 17.64 1.24
CA ASP A 213 8.23 18.41 2.17
C ASP A 213 6.74 18.40 1.78
N TYR A 214 5.90 19.00 2.64
CA TYR A 214 4.47 19.14 2.38
C TYR A 214 4.14 19.89 1.08
N GLU A 215 4.86 20.97 0.75
CA GLU A 215 4.58 21.77 -0.46
C GLU A 215 4.90 21.02 -1.75
N SER A 216 5.93 20.17 -1.74
CA SER A 216 6.25 19.28 -2.87
C SER A 216 5.20 18.17 -2.97
N LEU A 217 4.85 17.54 -1.83
CA LEU A 217 3.95 16.40 -1.79
C LEU A 217 2.53 16.74 -2.27
N ARG A 218 2.00 17.88 -1.84
CA ARG A 218 0.65 18.34 -2.21
C ARG A 218 0.48 18.64 -3.69
N ALA A 219 1.57 18.86 -4.44
CA ALA A 219 1.50 19.13 -5.88
C ALA A 219 0.96 17.92 -6.68
N HIS A 220 1.09 16.72 -6.12
CA HIS A 220 0.64 15.48 -6.72
C HIS A 220 -0.31 14.65 -5.83
N HIS A 221 -0.46 14.98 -4.54
CA HIS A 221 -1.46 14.39 -3.65
C HIS A 221 -2.69 15.30 -3.49
N GLU A 222 -3.23 15.83 -4.59
CA GLU A 222 -4.42 16.69 -4.55
C GLU A 222 -5.59 16.09 -5.36
N PRO A 223 -6.85 16.48 -5.06
CA PRO A 223 -8.05 15.84 -5.60
C PRO A 223 -8.11 15.77 -7.13
N GLN A 224 -7.65 16.79 -7.85
CA GLN A 224 -7.69 16.82 -9.31
C GLN A 224 -6.73 15.80 -9.91
N THR A 225 -5.50 15.70 -9.39
CA THR A 225 -4.50 14.70 -9.79
C THR A 225 -5.04 13.29 -9.61
N ILE A 226 -5.74 13.07 -8.50
CA ILE A 226 -6.38 11.78 -8.25
C ILE A 226 -7.49 11.52 -9.28
N ARG A 227 -8.41 12.48 -9.48
CA ARG A 227 -9.47 12.37 -10.52
C ARG A 227 -8.92 12.13 -11.93
N ASP A 228 -7.77 12.70 -12.26
CA ASP A 228 -7.10 12.56 -13.55
C ASP A 228 -6.23 11.31 -13.66
N SER A 229 -6.10 10.54 -12.58
CA SER A 229 -5.46 9.22 -12.57
C SER A 229 -6.50 8.16 -12.87
N ASP A 230 -6.40 7.48 -14.02
CA ASP A 230 -7.36 6.43 -14.37
C ASP A 230 -7.20 5.22 -13.46
N SER A 231 -5.98 4.75 -13.21
CA SER A 231 -5.71 3.71 -12.22
C SER A 231 -4.40 3.98 -11.49
N TYR A 232 -4.35 3.60 -10.22
CA TYR A 232 -3.11 3.58 -9.45
C TYR A 232 -2.21 2.41 -9.83
N MET A 233 -2.79 1.31 -10.30
CA MET A 233 -2.09 0.08 -10.64
C MET A 233 -1.64 0.05 -12.11
N ASP A 234 -1.89 1.13 -12.84
CA ASP A 234 -1.47 1.34 -14.22
C ASP A 234 -0.68 2.66 -14.34
N PRO A 235 0.64 2.65 -14.10
CA PRO A 235 1.46 3.86 -14.08
C PRO A 235 1.33 4.73 -15.33
N GLU A 236 1.18 4.13 -16.52
CA GLU A 236 1.06 4.87 -17.79
C GLU A 236 -0.25 5.67 -17.88
N ALA A 237 -1.31 5.19 -17.21
CA ALA A 237 -2.63 5.80 -17.16
C ALA A 237 -2.85 6.70 -15.93
N SER A 238 -1.85 6.87 -15.07
CA SER A 238 -1.95 7.59 -13.80
C SER A 238 -1.35 9.00 -13.87
N GLU A 239 -2.16 10.06 -13.69
CA GLU A 239 -1.60 11.42 -13.60
C GLU A 239 -0.72 11.58 -12.37
N LEU A 240 -1.06 10.94 -11.23
CA LEU A 240 -0.19 10.87 -10.06
C LEU A 240 1.22 10.38 -10.45
N ASN A 241 1.31 9.27 -11.21
CA ASN A 241 2.60 8.77 -11.66
C ASN A 241 3.30 9.76 -12.61
N ARG A 242 2.58 10.38 -13.55
CA ARG A 242 3.16 11.40 -14.45
C ARG A 242 3.72 12.59 -13.67
N LYS A 243 3.05 13.06 -12.62
CA LYS A 243 3.57 14.12 -11.74
C LYS A 243 4.84 13.67 -11.00
N CYS A 244 4.82 12.46 -10.43
CA CYS A 244 6.00 11.88 -9.79
C CYS A 244 7.18 11.79 -10.77
N ILE A 245 6.95 11.37 -12.02
CA ILE A 245 7.98 11.36 -13.07
C ILE A 245 8.52 12.78 -13.31
N ARG A 246 7.66 13.79 -13.48
CA ARG A 246 8.11 15.18 -13.71
C ARG A 246 9.02 15.70 -12.60
N LEU A 247 8.64 15.46 -11.34
CA LEU A 247 9.47 15.83 -10.19
C LEU A 247 10.74 14.97 -10.12
N GLY A 248 10.63 13.69 -10.39
CA GLY A 248 11.76 12.77 -10.44
C GLY A 248 12.78 13.08 -11.53
N ARG A 249 12.38 13.71 -12.64
CA ARG A 249 13.33 14.26 -13.63
C ARG A 249 14.16 15.41 -13.05
N LEU A 250 13.56 16.29 -12.26
CA LEU A 250 14.33 17.32 -11.55
C LEU A 250 15.33 16.69 -10.59
N VAL A 251 14.98 15.57 -9.94
CA VAL A 251 15.92 14.81 -9.11
C VAL A 251 17.09 14.33 -9.96
N ASP A 252 16.83 13.59 -11.04
CA ASP A 252 17.88 13.00 -11.88
C ASP A 252 18.76 14.04 -12.59
N GLU A 253 18.25 15.25 -12.81
CA GLU A 253 19.02 16.39 -13.37
C GLU A 253 20.02 16.97 -12.36
N HIS A 254 19.73 16.93 -11.06
CA HIS A 254 20.51 17.61 -10.02
C HIS A 254 21.30 16.67 -9.11
N LEU A 255 20.87 15.41 -8.96
CA LEU A 255 21.44 14.44 -8.04
C LEU A 255 21.95 13.21 -8.79
N ASN A 256 23.07 12.64 -8.32
CA ASN A 256 23.48 11.31 -8.74
C ASN A 256 22.72 10.24 -7.93
N VAL A 257 21.67 9.68 -8.52
CA VAL A 257 20.85 8.62 -7.90
C VAL A 257 21.21 7.24 -8.45
N PHE A 258 21.46 6.31 -7.54
CA PHE A 258 21.59 4.88 -7.80
C PHE A 258 20.42 4.13 -7.15
N HIS A 259 19.47 3.70 -7.95
CA HIS A 259 18.26 3.04 -7.49
C HIS A 259 18.50 1.54 -7.33
N ILE A 260 17.91 0.93 -6.30
CA ILE A 260 17.84 -0.51 -6.09
C ILE A 260 16.38 -0.84 -5.80
N GLU A 261 15.71 -1.50 -6.73
CA GLU A 261 14.33 -1.95 -6.57
C GLU A 261 14.25 -3.46 -6.45
N SER A 262 13.39 -3.92 -5.54
CA SER A 262 13.09 -5.33 -5.36
C SER A 262 11.59 -5.57 -5.52
N ALA A 263 11.21 -6.54 -6.36
CA ALA A 263 9.82 -7.00 -6.44
C ALA A 263 9.66 -8.24 -5.56
N ILE A 264 8.54 -8.32 -4.84
CA ILE A 264 8.18 -9.48 -4.01
C ILE A 264 6.96 -10.22 -4.54
N ASN A 265 6.79 -11.49 -4.20
CA ASN A 265 5.57 -12.24 -4.52
C ASN A 265 4.39 -11.89 -3.57
N ASN A 266 3.22 -12.47 -3.81
CA ASN A 266 2.02 -12.30 -2.96
C ASN A 266 1.87 -13.38 -1.87
N ARG A 267 2.97 -14.00 -1.42
CA ARG A 267 2.94 -15.08 -0.40
C ARG A 267 2.72 -14.55 1.03
N MET A 268 1.54 -14.01 1.28
CA MET A 268 1.21 -13.31 2.53
C MET A 268 1.22 -14.23 3.76
N TYR A 269 0.78 -15.48 3.62
CA TYR A 269 0.61 -16.42 4.74
C TYR A 269 1.45 -17.70 4.60
N LYS A 270 1.67 -18.39 5.72
CA LYS A 270 2.32 -19.71 5.82
C LYS A 270 1.79 -20.47 7.04
N GLY A 271 1.98 -21.78 7.04
CA GLY A 271 1.82 -22.60 8.24
C GLY A 271 0.36 -22.76 8.63
N ASP A 272 -0.05 -22.15 9.73
CA ASP A 272 -1.42 -22.21 10.24
C ASP A 272 -2.41 -21.37 9.43
N MET A 273 -1.94 -20.39 8.64
CA MET A 273 -2.78 -19.49 7.82
C MET A 273 -2.62 -19.67 6.30
N ASP A 274 -1.84 -20.64 5.84
CA ASP A 274 -1.60 -20.86 4.40
C ASP A 274 -2.87 -21.23 3.60
N PHE A 275 -3.85 -21.83 4.27
CA PHE A 275 -5.14 -22.20 3.68
C PHE A 275 -5.94 -20.99 3.19
N LEU A 276 -5.71 -19.79 3.75
CA LEU A 276 -6.36 -18.54 3.31
C LEU A 276 -5.92 -18.09 1.91
N LEU A 277 -4.86 -18.69 1.35
CA LEU A 277 -4.40 -18.44 -0.02
C LEU A 277 -5.00 -19.43 -1.04
N LYS A 278 -5.82 -20.39 -0.60
CA LYS A 278 -6.41 -21.43 -1.45
C LYS A 278 -7.87 -21.10 -1.75
N ASN A 279 -8.37 -21.63 -2.86
CA ASN A 279 -9.81 -21.70 -3.10
C ASN A 279 -10.47 -22.62 -2.05
N GLU A 280 -11.52 -22.14 -1.41
CA GLU A 280 -12.29 -22.85 -0.40
C GLU A 280 -12.94 -24.15 -0.91
N ASP A 281 -13.22 -24.24 -2.21
CA ASP A 281 -13.72 -25.47 -2.84
C ASP A 281 -12.69 -26.61 -2.74
N ASP A 282 -11.40 -26.28 -2.72
CA ASP A 282 -10.28 -27.22 -2.67
C ASP A 282 -9.80 -27.53 -1.23
N PHE A 283 -10.53 -27.04 -0.21
CA PHE A 283 -10.14 -27.25 1.18
C PHE A 283 -10.21 -28.72 1.58
N THR A 284 -9.07 -29.23 2.05
CA THR A 284 -9.00 -30.53 2.72
C THR A 284 -9.70 -30.49 4.08
N ALA A 285 -9.97 -31.66 4.67
CA ALA A 285 -10.47 -31.74 6.04
C ALA A 285 -9.54 -31.02 7.04
N PHE A 286 -8.23 -31.03 6.78
CA PHE A 286 -7.24 -30.35 7.59
C PHE A 286 -7.31 -28.82 7.44
N ASP A 287 -7.50 -28.30 6.22
CA ASP A 287 -7.70 -26.86 5.99
C ASP A 287 -8.97 -26.35 6.70
N ARG A 288 -10.07 -27.10 6.63
CA ARG A 288 -11.32 -26.78 7.35
C ARG A 288 -11.12 -26.76 8.86
N MET A 289 -10.37 -27.74 9.40
CA MET A 289 -10.02 -27.78 10.82
C MET A 289 -9.18 -26.56 11.24
N LYS A 290 -8.20 -26.13 10.41
CA LYS A 290 -7.43 -24.90 10.67
C LYS A 290 -8.33 -23.67 10.75
N PHE A 291 -9.28 -23.54 9.81
CA PHE A 291 -10.22 -22.42 9.82
C PHE A 291 -11.09 -22.41 11.07
N GLU A 292 -11.69 -23.54 11.45
CA GLU A 292 -12.53 -23.61 12.66
C GLU A 292 -11.72 -23.34 13.94
N ALA A 293 -10.47 -23.82 14.01
CA ALA A 293 -9.57 -23.49 15.11
C ALA A 293 -9.28 -21.97 15.16
N MET A 294 -8.96 -21.35 14.01
CA MET A 294 -8.74 -19.91 13.91
C MET A 294 -9.99 -19.13 14.34
N ARG A 295 -11.16 -19.48 13.82
CA ARG A 295 -12.45 -18.87 14.15
C ARG A 295 -12.77 -19.00 15.63
N TYR A 296 -12.57 -20.17 16.23
CA TYR A 296 -12.74 -20.38 17.67
C TYR A 296 -11.83 -19.47 18.48
N THR A 297 -10.54 -19.41 18.12
CA THR A 297 -9.56 -18.54 18.79
C THR A 297 -9.94 -17.06 18.67
N MET A 298 -10.23 -16.57 17.46
CA MET A 298 -10.60 -15.16 17.24
C MET A 298 -11.83 -14.78 18.06
N ASN A 299 -12.90 -15.61 18.05
CA ASN A 299 -14.12 -15.36 18.80
C ASN A 299 -13.93 -15.23 20.32
N LYS A 300 -12.87 -15.80 20.89
CA LYS A 300 -12.56 -15.72 22.33
C LYS A 300 -11.67 -14.53 22.69
N LEU A 301 -11.00 -13.93 21.73
CA LEU A 301 -10.08 -12.83 21.96
C LEU A 301 -10.80 -11.47 21.86
N PRO A 302 -10.50 -10.51 22.75
CA PRO A 302 -10.92 -9.12 22.56
C PRO A 302 -10.20 -8.51 21.34
N ARG A 303 -10.79 -7.50 20.71
CA ARG A 303 -10.29 -6.88 19.46
C ARG A 303 -8.80 -6.49 19.52
N PRO A 304 -8.26 -5.83 20.57
CA PRO A 304 -6.83 -5.52 20.64
C PRO A 304 -5.92 -6.76 20.63
N ALA A 305 -6.39 -7.88 21.19
CA ALA A 305 -5.64 -9.13 21.18
C ALA A 305 -5.67 -9.81 19.80
N ARG A 306 -6.80 -9.76 19.08
CA ARG A 306 -6.90 -10.21 17.68
C ARG A 306 -5.96 -9.42 16.77
N ARG A 307 -5.98 -8.08 16.90
CA ARG A 307 -5.07 -7.17 16.20
C ARG A 307 -3.61 -7.55 16.43
N LYS A 308 -3.21 -7.64 17.70
CA LYS A 308 -1.85 -8.01 18.08
C LYS A 308 -1.45 -9.36 17.49
N LEU A 309 -2.35 -10.34 17.50
CA LEU A 309 -2.11 -11.66 16.91
C LEU A 309 -1.87 -11.55 15.40
N LEU A 310 -2.73 -10.85 14.65
CA LEU A 310 -2.58 -10.67 13.20
C LEU A 310 -1.31 -9.89 12.85
N HIS A 311 -1.04 -8.78 13.53
CA HIS A 311 0.12 -7.91 13.28
C HIS A 311 1.46 -8.56 13.70
N SER A 312 1.43 -9.55 14.59
CA SER A 312 2.62 -10.30 15.00
C SER A 312 3.08 -11.34 13.98
N ARG A 313 2.24 -11.68 12.99
CA ARG A 313 2.54 -12.72 12.01
C ARG A 313 3.23 -12.12 10.78
N PRO A 314 4.53 -12.39 10.57
CA PRO A 314 5.22 -11.86 9.41
C PRO A 314 4.85 -12.61 8.13
N SER A 315 4.72 -11.87 7.03
CA SER A 315 4.49 -12.43 5.71
C SER A 315 5.73 -13.13 5.15
N GLN A 316 5.52 -14.15 4.34
CA GLN A 316 6.60 -14.98 3.78
C GLN A 316 6.89 -14.58 2.34
N TYR A 317 6.84 -13.28 2.08
CA TYR A 317 7.19 -12.70 0.81
C TYR A 317 8.59 -13.14 0.41
N GLU A 318 8.71 -13.54 -0.84
CA GLU A 318 9.99 -13.91 -1.44
C GLU A 318 10.33 -12.88 -2.51
N MET A 319 11.60 -12.47 -2.58
CA MET A 319 12.09 -11.57 -3.61
C MET A 319 12.08 -12.30 -4.96
N ILE A 320 11.30 -11.80 -5.92
CA ILE A 320 11.15 -12.40 -7.26
C ILE A 320 11.95 -11.66 -8.33
N ALA A 321 12.35 -10.41 -8.08
CA ALA A 321 13.31 -9.67 -8.88
C ALA A 321 14.09 -8.67 -8.02
N CYS A 322 15.30 -8.34 -8.46
CA CYS A 322 16.08 -7.23 -7.93
C CYS A 322 16.83 -6.58 -9.10
N HIS A 323 16.66 -5.27 -9.24
CA HIS A 323 17.25 -4.46 -10.31
C HIS A 323 17.92 -3.24 -9.69
N ALA A 324 19.01 -2.77 -10.30
CA ALA A 324 19.69 -1.57 -9.84
C ALA A 324 20.19 -0.69 -11.00
N GLY A 325 20.44 0.59 -10.76
CA GLY A 325 20.89 1.57 -11.76
C GLY A 325 20.08 2.86 -11.80
N LYS A 326 19.89 3.44 -12.99
CA LYS A 326 19.06 4.65 -13.18
C LYS A 326 17.58 4.35 -12.97
N THR A 327 16.84 5.35 -12.48
CA THR A 327 15.45 5.22 -12.01
C THR A 327 14.51 4.56 -13.04
N ASP A 328 14.36 5.11 -14.25
CA ASP A 328 13.41 4.54 -15.23
C ASP A 328 13.72 3.12 -15.70
N PRO A 329 14.96 2.79 -16.16
CA PRO A 329 15.20 1.46 -16.70
C PRO A 329 15.13 0.38 -15.60
N VAL A 330 15.46 0.71 -14.35
CA VAL A 330 15.22 -0.15 -13.19
C VAL A 330 13.72 -0.36 -12.99
N HIS A 331 12.97 0.74 -12.85
CA HIS A 331 11.55 0.68 -12.54
C HIS A 331 10.76 -0.07 -13.62
N LYS A 332 11.08 0.13 -14.90
CA LYS A 332 10.48 -0.61 -16.01
C LYS A 332 10.64 -2.13 -15.83
N LYS A 333 11.81 -2.61 -15.42
CA LYS A 333 12.06 -4.04 -15.18
C LYS A 333 11.33 -4.55 -13.94
N THR A 334 11.25 -3.75 -12.88
CA THR A 334 10.44 -4.07 -11.70
C THR A 334 8.96 -4.22 -12.06
N LEU A 335 8.39 -3.30 -12.85
CA LEU A 335 7.00 -3.33 -13.30
C LEU A 335 6.69 -4.57 -14.15
N GLU A 336 7.58 -4.96 -15.07
CA GLU A 336 7.44 -6.20 -15.85
C GLU A 336 7.21 -7.41 -14.93
N LYS A 337 7.97 -7.50 -13.83
CA LYS A 337 7.83 -8.59 -12.84
C LYS A 337 6.59 -8.43 -11.96
N GLY A 338 6.26 -7.21 -11.53
CA GLY A 338 5.06 -6.93 -10.75
C GLY A 338 3.79 -7.33 -11.51
N PHE A 339 3.71 -7.00 -12.81
CA PHE A 339 2.57 -7.39 -13.63
C PHE A 339 2.47 -8.90 -13.82
N GLU A 340 3.59 -9.61 -14.00
CA GLU A 340 3.61 -11.08 -14.06
C GLU A 340 3.01 -11.70 -12.78
N GLN A 341 3.29 -11.14 -11.60
CA GLN A 341 2.75 -11.65 -10.34
C GLN A 341 1.27 -11.32 -10.14
N TYR A 342 0.88 -10.07 -10.36
CA TYR A 342 -0.39 -9.56 -9.81
C TYR A 342 -1.53 -9.53 -10.83
N VAL A 343 -1.26 -9.53 -12.13
CA VAL A 343 -2.28 -9.32 -13.16
C VAL A 343 -3.15 -10.56 -13.37
N ILE A 344 -4.46 -10.39 -13.27
CA ILE A 344 -5.47 -11.42 -13.50
C ILE A 344 -6.32 -10.96 -14.69
N PRO A 345 -6.34 -11.68 -15.83
CA PRO A 345 -7.18 -11.31 -16.95
C PRO A 345 -8.66 -11.52 -16.61
N VAL A 346 -9.47 -10.48 -16.77
CA VAL A 346 -10.90 -10.46 -16.43
C VAL A 346 -11.72 -9.92 -17.60
N ARG A 347 -12.82 -10.62 -17.92
CA ARG A 347 -13.78 -10.21 -18.96
C ARG A 347 -15.04 -9.64 -18.34
N GLY A 348 -15.39 -8.41 -18.70
CA GLY A 348 -16.66 -7.78 -18.32
C GLY A 348 -16.70 -7.26 -16.88
N GLN A 349 -17.20 -6.04 -16.72
CA GLN A 349 -17.39 -5.38 -15.43
C GLN A 349 -18.60 -5.96 -14.68
N CYS A 350 -18.64 -5.80 -13.36
CA CYS A 350 -19.76 -6.20 -12.51
C CYS A 350 -20.66 -5.01 -12.13
N ASP A 351 -21.88 -5.29 -11.72
CA ASP A 351 -22.83 -4.30 -11.19
C ASP A 351 -22.68 -4.11 -9.67
N ILE A 352 -22.27 -5.19 -8.99
CA ILE A 352 -22.04 -5.23 -7.54
C ILE A 352 -20.65 -5.82 -7.28
N LEU A 353 -19.78 -5.06 -6.61
CA LEU A 353 -18.46 -5.49 -6.18
C LEU A 353 -18.47 -5.74 -4.67
N VAL A 354 -18.05 -6.93 -4.23
CA VAL A 354 -17.95 -7.32 -2.82
C VAL A 354 -16.48 -7.46 -2.43
N THR A 355 -16.09 -6.90 -1.29
CA THR A 355 -14.77 -7.13 -0.71
C THR A 355 -14.81 -7.09 0.82
N GLY A 356 -14.06 -7.97 1.46
CA GLY A 356 -13.74 -7.84 2.88
C GLY A 356 -12.62 -6.82 3.08
N ILE A 357 -12.63 -6.09 4.19
CA ILE A 357 -11.54 -5.16 4.55
C ILE A 357 -10.74 -5.79 5.70
N PRO A 358 -9.48 -6.19 5.48
CA PRO A 358 -8.61 -6.66 6.56
C PRO A 358 -8.10 -5.50 7.42
N ASP A 359 -7.73 -5.77 8.68
CA ASP A 359 -7.02 -4.83 9.57
C ASP A 359 -5.54 -4.63 9.14
N ILE A 360 -5.32 -4.36 7.85
CA ILE A 360 -4.02 -4.15 7.23
C ILE A 360 -4.16 -3.02 6.20
N SER A 361 -3.32 -2.01 6.33
CA SER A 361 -3.21 -0.84 5.48
C SER A 361 -1.77 -0.31 5.56
N PRO A 362 -1.25 0.36 4.52
CA PRO A 362 0.03 1.08 4.62
C PRO A 362 0.05 2.08 5.79
N TYR A 363 -1.12 2.53 6.24
CA TYR A 363 -1.27 3.62 7.19
C TYR A 363 -1.72 3.20 8.61
N ASN A 364 -1.92 1.89 8.85
CA ASN A 364 -2.27 1.35 10.18
C ASN A 364 -1.19 0.40 10.75
N VAL A 365 0.04 0.43 10.25
CA VAL A 365 1.11 -0.49 10.71
C VAL A 365 1.31 -0.37 12.22
N TYR A 366 1.05 -1.47 12.94
CA TYR A 366 1.03 -1.57 14.41
C TYR A 366 0.01 -0.66 15.11
N SER A 367 -1.08 -0.33 14.44
CA SER A 367 -2.12 0.59 14.90
C SER A 367 -3.51 0.13 14.44
N ILE A 368 -4.54 0.92 14.73
CA ILE A 368 -5.94 0.60 14.44
C ILE A 368 -6.27 0.97 12.99
N LEU A 369 -6.99 0.12 12.27
CA LEU A 369 -7.63 0.51 11.01
C LEU A 369 -8.85 1.41 11.27
N ASN A 370 -8.59 2.70 11.46
CA ASN A 370 -9.62 3.68 11.77
C ASN A 370 -10.61 3.90 10.59
N PRO A 371 -11.80 4.50 10.83
CA PRO A 371 -12.82 4.74 9.81
C PRO A 371 -12.34 5.34 8.48
N LEU A 372 -11.42 6.31 8.53
CA LEU A 372 -10.88 6.94 7.32
C LEU A 372 -10.03 5.94 6.51
N LEU A 373 -9.28 5.07 7.19
CA LEU A 373 -8.48 4.04 6.53
C LEU A 373 -9.33 2.91 5.94
N VAL A 374 -10.52 2.63 6.48
CA VAL A 374 -11.49 1.71 5.83
C VAL A 374 -11.91 2.28 4.47
N GLN A 375 -12.15 3.59 4.39
CA GLN A 375 -12.45 4.28 3.13
C GLN A 375 -11.26 4.23 2.16
N VAL A 376 -10.03 4.38 2.66
CA VAL A 376 -8.81 4.21 1.86
C VAL A 376 -8.72 2.80 1.29
N MET A 377 -8.94 1.77 2.09
CA MET A 377 -8.88 0.38 1.61
C MET A 377 -9.98 0.08 0.59
N GLY A 378 -11.23 0.44 0.86
CA GLY A 378 -12.35 0.15 -0.04
C GLY A 378 -12.33 0.96 -1.34
N LEU A 379 -12.35 2.29 -1.22
CA LEU A 379 -12.52 3.20 -2.37
C LEU A 379 -11.19 3.66 -2.98
N GLY A 380 -10.09 3.58 -2.23
CA GLY A 380 -8.76 3.97 -2.69
C GLY A 380 -7.93 2.81 -3.23
N TYR A 381 -7.95 1.64 -2.60
CA TYR A 381 -7.19 0.47 -3.05
C TYR A 381 -8.06 -0.54 -3.79
N HIS A 382 -9.01 -1.19 -3.13
CA HIS A 382 -9.75 -2.33 -3.71
C HIS A 382 -10.54 -1.95 -4.95
N PHE A 383 -11.12 -0.74 -4.98
CA PHE A 383 -11.74 -0.19 -6.19
C PHE A 383 -10.72 0.02 -7.33
N ASN A 384 -9.51 0.49 -7.03
CA ASN A 384 -8.45 0.81 -8.00
C ASN A 384 -7.51 -0.36 -8.33
N PHE A 385 -7.78 -1.56 -7.84
CA PHE A 385 -7.02 -2.77 -8.20
C PHE A 385 -7.39 -3.30 -9.59
N TYR A 386 -7.20 -2.46 -10.61
CA TYR A 386 -7.44 -2.77 -12.01
C TYR A 386 -6.42 -2.11 -12.94
N ARG A 387 -6.33 -2.63 -14.16
CA ARG A 387 -5.75 -1.98 -15.34
C ARG A 387 -6.82 -1.80 -16.40
N HIS A 388 -6.64 -0.80 -17.25
CA HIS A 388 -7.53 -0.41 -18.35
C HIS A 388 -8.93 0.11 -17.95
N LYS A 389 -9.68 -0.59 -17.10
CA LYS A 389 -11.03 -0.18 -16.66
C LYS A 389 -11.33 -0.68 -15.25
N PRO A 390 -12.15 0.04 -14.44
CA PRO A 390 -12.62 -0.45 -13.16
C PRO A 390 -13.38 -1.77 -13.27
N LEU A 391 -13.22 -2.65 -12.28
CA LEU A 391 -13.99 -3.90 -12.24
C LEU A 391 -15.49 -3.67 -12.02
N LEU A 392 -15.86 -2.60 -11.33
CA LEU A 392 -17.23 -2.18 -11.07
C LEU A 392 -17.71 -1.21 -12.16
N LYS A 393 -18.92 -1.38 -12.69
CA LYS A 393 -19.53 -0.42 -13.63
C LYS A 393 -19.77 0.93 -12.94
N LYS A 394 -19.72 2.02 -13.70
CA LYS A 394 -20.04 3.35 -13.17
C LYS A 394 -21.48 3.38 -12.65
N GLY A 395 -21.67 3.89 -11.44
CA GLY A 395 -22.96 3.85 -10.74
C GLY A 395 -23.27 2.51 -10.06
N GLY A 396 -22.37 1.51 -10.13
CA GLY A 396 -22.53 0.23 -9.44
C GLY A 396 -22.42 0.33 -7.92
N VAL A 397 -22.66 -0.79 -7.23
CA VAL A 397 -22.63 -0.87 -5.76
C VAL A 397 -21.33 -1.52 -5.28
N LEU A 398 -20.65 -0.87 -4.33
CA LEU A 398 -19.53 -1.45 -3.60
C LEU A 398 -19.99 -1.91 -2.21
N ILE A 399 -19.93 -3.21 -1.95
CA ILE A 399 -20.18 -3.79 -0.62
C ILE A 399 -18.84 -4.04 0.06
N LEU A 400 -18.64 -3.41 1.21
CA LEU A 400 -17.47 -3.58 2.08
C LEU A 400 -17.88 -4.36 3.31
N HIS A 401 -17.23 -5.48 3.61
CA HIS A 401 -17.42 -6.14 4.91
C HIS A 401 -16.39 -5.64 5.92
N HIS A 402 -16.86 -4.91 6.94
CA HIS A 402 -16.03 -4.38 8.02
C HIS A 402 -16.89 -3.97 9.23
N PRO A 403 -16.42 -4.14 10.48
CA PRO A 403 -17.18 -3.74 11.66
C PRO A 403 -17.42 -2.24 11.80
N CYS A 404 -16.67 -1.40 11.09
CA CYS A 404 -16.79 0.07 11.06
C CYS A 404 -16.94 0.70 12.46
N TYR A 405 -16.17 0.20 13.43
CA TYR A 405 -16.13 0.79 14.77
C TYR A 405 -15.52 2.20 14.71
N ASP A 406 -15.92 3.05 15.65
CA ASP A 406 -15.45 4.43 15.80
C ASP A 406 -14.26 4.46 16.77
N ASP A 407 -13.07 4.15 16.26
CA ASP A 407 -11.85 4.07 17.07
C ASP A 407 -10.65 4.61 16.28
N PHE A 408 -9.76 5.31 16.97
CA PHE A 408 -8.59 5.96 16.41
C PHE A 408 -7.41 5.83 17.36
N ASP A 409 -6.22 5.69 16.79
CA ASP A 409 -5.00 5.78 17.57
C ASP A 409 -4.67 7.24 17.85
N HIS A 410 -4.81 7.66 19.11
CA HIS A 410 -4.56 9.03 19.53
C HIS A 410 -3.09 9.45 19.41
N GLN A 411 -2.16 8.50 19.33
CA GLN A 411 -0.74 8.79 19.18
C GLN A 411 -0.36 8.91 17.70
N PHE A 412 -0.85 7.99 16.87
CA PHE A 412 -0.46 7.96 15.45
C PHE A 412 -1.37 8.83 14.58
N HIS A 413 -2.66 8.92 14.89
CA HIS A 413 -3.65 9.58 14.04
C HIS A 413 -4.39 10.77 14.70
N PRO A 414 -3.73 11.67 15.48
CA PRO A 414 -4.43 12.76 16.18
C PRO A 414 -5.19 13.69 15.23
N SER A 415 -4.61 14.03 14.06
CA SER A 415 -5.26 14.88 13.05
C SER A 415 -6.44 14.19 12.36
N TYR A 416 -6.48 12.86 12.33
CA TYR A 416 -7.57 12.10 11.72
C TYR A 416 -8.85 12.20 12.56
N ILE A 417 -8.69 12.27 13.88
CA ILE A 417 -9.81 12.39 14.82
C ILE A 417 -10.57 13.69 14.54
N GLU A 418 -9.84 14.80 14.42
CA GLU A 418 -10.45 16.09 14.10
C GLU A 418 -11.02 16.10 12.67
N PHE A 419 -10.29 15.56 11.68
CA PHE A 419 -10.77 15.45 10.31
C PHE A 419 -12.13 14.71 10.25
N PHE A 420 -12.23 13.57 10.91
CA PHE A 420 -13.42 12.73 10.90
C PHE A 420 -14.59 13.35 11.67
N ASN A 421 -14.34 13.89 12.86
CA ASN A 421 -15.41 14.38 13.75
C ASN A 421 -15.84 15.83 13.47
N ARG A 422 -14.96 16.66 12.90
CA ARG A 422 -15.26 18.07 12.59
C ARG A 422 -15.54 18.29 11.11
N LEU A 423 -14.66 17.81 10.22
CA LEU A 423 -14.72 18.20 8.81
C LEU A 423 -15.70 17.39 7.99
N LEU A 424 -15.71 16.06 8.13
CA LEU A 424 -16.61 15.19 7.35
C LEU A 424 -18.10 15.43 7.61
N PRO A 425 -18.55 15.83 8.83
CA PRO A 425 -19.92 16.27 9.04
C PRO A 425 -20.28 17.57 8.32
N GLU A 426 -19.31 18.45 8.08
CA GLU A 426 -19.54 19.70 7.33
C GLU A 426 -19.52 19.47 5.81
N THR A 427 -18.58 18.69 5.31
CA THR A 427 -18.45 18.41 3.88
C THR A 427 -17.66 17.13 3.61
N ARG A 428 -18.06 16.45 2.53
CA ARG A 428 -17.34 15.31 1.95
C ARG A 428 -16.64 15.66 0.64
N ASP A 429 -16.82 16.89 0.16
CA ASP A 429 -16.22 17.36 -1.08
C ASP A 429 -14.72 17.59 -0.88
N ALA A 430 -13.91 16.84 -1.63
CA ALA A 430 -12.45 16.87 -1.52
C ALA A 430 -11.84 18.24 -1.87
N PHE A 431 -12.45 19.00 -2.78
CA PHE A 431 -11.98 20.32 -3.19
C PHE A 431 -12.27 21.35 -2.10
N VAL A 432 -13.46 21.31 -1.50
CA VAL A 432 -13.78 22.15 -0.34
C VAL A 432 -12.84 21.86 0.83
N LEU A 433 -12.58 20.58 1.12
CA LEU A 433 -11.64 20.18 2.16
C LEU A 433 -10.22 20.71 1.90
N ARG A 434 -9.74 20.61 0.65
CA ARG A 434 -8.44 21.14 0.22
C ARG A 434 -8.36 22.65 0.42
N ASP A 435 -9.32 23.36 -0.14
CA ASP A 435 -9.25 24.82 -0.27
C ASP A 435 -9.52 25.51 1.08
N LYS A 436 -10.33 24.90 1.96
CA LYS A 436 -10.72 25.49 3.25
C LYS A 436 -9.83 25.04 4.43
N TYR A 437 -9.40 23.77 4.47
CA TYR A 437 -8.86 23.18 5.70
C TYR A 437 -7.47 22.55 5.59
N GLU A 438 -7.05 22.02 4.44
CA GLU A 438 -5.78 21.29 4.31
C GLU A 438 -4.59 22.10 4.83
N ARG A 439 -4.47 23.36 4.38
CA ARG A 439 -3.37 24.25 4.76
C ARG A 439 -3.42 24.67 6.23
N GLU A 440 -4.61 24.77 6.83
CA GLU A 440 -4.77 25.03 8.27
C GLU A 440 -4.17 23.88 9.08
N PHE A 441 -4.51 22.64 8.72
CA PHE A 441 -3.99 21.44 9.38
C PHE A 441 -2.50 21.24 9.14
N ALA A 442 -2.03 21.50 7.92
CA ALA A 442 -0.62 21.38 7.57
C ALA A 442 0.26 22.32 8.39
N ASN A 443 -0.22 23.55 8.67
CA ASN A 443 0.54 24.56 9.41
C ASN A 443 0.21 24.62 10.91
N ASN A 444 -0.60 23.69 11.42
CA ASN A 444 -1.00 23.69 12.83
C ASN A 444 0.23 23.35 13.70
N PRO A 445 0.67 24.25 14.61
CA PRO A 445 1.88 24.02 15.40
C PRO A 445 1.82 22.76 16.27
N SER A 446 0.64 22.39 16.76
CA SER A 446 0.46 21.19 17.57
C SER A 446 0.63 19.92 16.74
N TYR A 447 0.08 19.88 15.52
CA TYR A 447 0.25 18.72 14.63
C TYR A 447 1.67 18.60 14.12
N ILE A 448 2.34 19.72 13.81
CA ILE A 448 3.76 19.73 13.46
C ILE A 448 4.58 19.17 14.63
N GLU A 449 4.37 19.63 15.86
CA GLU A 449 5.12 19.13 17.02
C GLU A 449 4.91 17.62 17.25
N MET A 450 3.66 17.15 17.17
CA MET A 450 3.34 15.72 17.29
C MET A 450 3.99 14.86 16.20
N TYR A 451 4.08 15.38 14.96
CA TYR A 451 4.73 14.70 13.85
C TYR A 451 6.27 14.70 13.98
N ARG A 452 6.87 15.83 14.36
CA ARG A 452 8.33 15.99 14.43
C ARG A 452 8.95 15.30 15.63
N ARG A 453 8.30 15.38 16.79
CA ARG A 453 8.83 14.89 18.08
C ARG A 453 8.12 13.65 18.61
N GLY A 454 6.99 13.28 18.02
CA GLY A 454 6.27 12.05 18.31
C GLY A 454 6.29 11.07 17.13
N ASN A 455 5.28 10.20 17.11
CA ASN A 455 5.06 9.21 16.05
C ASN A 455 3.69 9.45 15.37
N ALA A 456 3.22 10.69 15.34
CA ALA A 456 2.00 11.05 14.63
C ALA A 456 2.27 11.17 13.12
N TYR A 457 1.27 10.85 12.31
CA TYR A 457 1.22 11.29 10.92
C TYR A 457 1.12 12.83 10.85
N HIS A 458 1.60 13.41 9.75
CA HIS A 458 1.52 14.86 9.55
C HIS A 458 0.07 15.37 9.57
N GLY A 459 -0.13 16.64 9.97
CA GLY A 459 -1.45 17.28 10.04
C GLY A 459 -2.23 17.22 8.71
N ALA A 460 -1.53 17.33 7.58
CA ALA A 460 -2.11 17.24 6.23
C ALA A 460 -2.46 15.80 5.79
N HIS A 461 -1.89 14.78 6.42
CA HIS A 461 -2.02 13.39 5.97
C HIS A 461 -3.47 12.86 5.86
N PRO A 462 -4.44 13.17 6.76
CA PRO A 462 -5.82 12.70 6.58
C PRO A 462 -6.50 13.25 5.32
N PHE A 463 -6.09 14.42 4.81
CA PHE A 463 -6.60 14.97 3.55
C PHE A 463 -6.20 14.09 2.37
N PHE A 464 -4.92 13.71 2.31
CA PHE A 464 -4.42 12.83 1.25
C PHE A 464 -5.07 11.45 1.31
N MET A 465 -5.38 10.93 2.51
CA MET A 465 -6.15 9.70 2.66
C MET A 465 -7.58 9.82 2.14
N TRP A 466 -8.24 10.95 2.41
CA TRP A 466 -9.55 11.21 1.83
C TRP A 466 -9.45 11.27 0.31
N TYR A 467 -8.53 12.06 -0.23
CA TYR A 467 -8.35 12.21 -1.68
C TYR A 467 -8.03 10.89 -2.37
N TRP A 468 -7.31 9.98 -1.71
CA TRP A 468 -6.95 8.67 -2.25
C TRP A 468 -8.14 7.85 -2.74
N GLY A 469 -9.32 8.00 -2.14
CA GLY A 469 -10.53 7.31 -2.62
C GLY A 469 -11.41 8.12 -3.57
N GLU A 470 -10.92 9.23 -4.12
CA GLU A 470 -11.73 10.16 -4.91
C GLU A 470 -12.27 9.49 -6.18
N ASN A 471 -11.46 8.75 -6.94
CA ASN A 471 -11.96 7.99 -8.10
C ASN A 471 -13.07 7.01 -7.71
N GLY A 472 -12.88 6.26 -6.62
CA GLY A 472 -13.90 5.36 -6.11
C GLY A 472 -15.20 6.09 -5.76
N ARG A 473 -15.12 7.21 -5.04
CA ARG A 473 -16.31 8.00 -4.67
C ARG A 473 -17.03 8.62 -5.87
N GLN A 474 -16.29 9.04 -6.90
CA GLN A 474 -16.88 9.61 -8.12
C GLN A 474 -17.47 8.54 -9.07
N HIS A 475 -17.06 7.27 -8.90
CA HIS A 475 -17.47 6.18 -9.77
C HIS A 475 -18.59 5.31 -9.20
N VAL A 476 -18.52 5.03 -7.90
CA VAL A 476 -19.47 4.16 -7.18
C VAL A 476 -20.79 4.90 -6.97
N GLY A 477 -21.92 4.25 -7.32
CA GLY A 477 -23.26 4.82 -7.10
C GLY A 477 -23.72 4.68 -5.64
N LYS A 478 -23.31 3.60 -4.97
CA LYS A 478 -23.63 3.35 -3.55
C LYS A 478 -22.54 2.49 -2.89
N VAL A 479 -22.19 2.83 -1.66
CA VAL A 479 -21.35 1.99 -0.79
C VAL A 479 -22.20 1.44 0.35
N ILE A 480 -22.08 0.15 0.64
CA ILE A 480 -22.78 -0.52 1.73
C ILE A 480 -21.74 -1.18 2.64
N ALA A 481 -21.72 -0.78 3.92
CA ALA A 481 -20.92 -1.40 4.97
C ALA A 481 -21.69 -2.58 5.59
N ALA A 482 -21.32 -3.80 5.22
CA ALA A 482 -21.84 -5.04 5.76
C ALA A 482 -21.12 -5.39 7.08
N GLY A 483 -21.89 -5.76 8.09
CA GLY A 483 -21.34 -6.14 9.40
C GLY A 483 -20.95 -4.95 10.28
N ALA A 484 -21.35 -3.73 9.92
CA ALA A 484 -21.03 -2.55 10.71
C ALA A 484 -21.76 -2.54 12.06
N GLU A 485 -20.99 -2.32 13.14
CA GLU A 485 -21.43 -2.35 14.53
C GLU A 485 -22.27 -1.13 14.94
N ASN A 486 -22.20 -0.05 14.16
CA ASN A 486 -22.93 1.19 14.37
C ASN A 486 -23.36 1.81 13.03
N ALA A 487 -24.38 2.66 13.07
CA ALA A 487 -24.82 3.43 11.91
C ALA A 487 -24.05 4.75 11.73
N HIS A 488 -23.38 5.23 12.78
CA HIS A 488 -22.74 6.54 12.82
C HIS A 488 -21.56 6.65 11.83
N VAL A 489 -20.63 5.71 11.87
CA VAL A 489 -19.43 5.69 11.02
C VAL A 489 -19.79 5.56 9.54
N PRO A 490 -20.60 4.57 9.10
CA PRO A 490 -21.07 4.52 7.72
C PRO A 490 -21.76 5.83 7.30
N ALA A 491 -22.61 6.39 8.16
CA ALA A 491 -23.31 7.64 7.85
C ALA A 491 -22.36 8.83 7.67
N ILE A 492 -21.31 8.99 8.51
CA ILE A 492 -20.28 10.03 8.34
C ILE A 492 -19.54 9.87 7.02
N LEU A 493 -19.25 8.64 6.59
CA LEU A 493 -18.56 8.37 5.32
C LEU A 493 -19.48 8.49 4.09
N GLY A 494 -20.79 8.62 4.29
CA GLY A 494 -21.80 8.70 3.22
C GLY A 494 -22.22 7.33 2.68
N TRP A 495 -22.14 6.29 3.52
CA TRP A 495 -22.45 4.90 3.17
C TRP A 495 -23.75 4.43 3.84
N GLU A 496 -24.34 3.39 3.27
CA GLU A 496 -25.43 2.66 3.92
C GLU A 496 -24.88 1.54 4.80
N ARG A 497 -25.63 1.17 5.83
CA ARG A 497 -25.25 0.13 6.79
C ARG A 497 -26.14 -1.10 6.63
N ALA A 498 -25.56 -2.29 6.69
CA ALA A 498 -26.25 -3.57 6.76
C ALA A 498 -25.72 -4.43 7.92
N ASP A 499 -26.57 -5.24 8.54
CA ASP A 499 -26.21 -6.16 9.62
C ASP A 499 -25.22 -7.25 9.18
N ASN A 500 -25.34 -7.71 7.92
CA ASN A 500 -24.54 -8.80 7.37
C ASN A 500 -24.47 -8.74 5.85
N LEU A 501 -23.69 -9.64 5.25
CA LEU A 501 -23.47 -9.68 3.80
C LEU A 501 -24.75 -10.01 3.02
N THR A 502 -25.60 -10.90 3.54
CA THR A 502 -26.85 -11.29 2.88
C THR A 502 -27.78 -10.08 2.70
N GLU A 503 -27.95 -9.27 3.75
CA GLU A 503 -28.72 -8.04 3.69
C GLU A 503 -28.09 -7.03 2.72
N ALA A 504 -26.77 -6.82 2.79
CA ALA A 504 -26.07 -5.91 1.89
C ALA A 504 -26.26 -6.27 0.41
N ILE A 505 -26.21 -7.57 0.08
CA ILE A 505 -26.48 -8.07 -1.29
C ILE A 505 -27.93 -7.81 -1.70
N ALA A 506 -28.90 -7.99 -0.80
CA ALA A 506 -30.30 -7.71 -1.07
C ALA A 506 -30.54 -6.20 -1.32
N MET A 507 -29.92 -5.33 -0.52
CA MET A 507 -29.94 -3.88 -0.72
C MET A 507 -29.32 -3.49 -2.07
N ALA A 508 -28.16 -4.08 -2.40
CA ALA A 508 -27.48 -3.81 -3.66
C ALA A 508 -28.30 -4.26 -4.88
N ARG A 509 -28.95 -5.43 -4.83
CA ARG A 509 -29.87 -5.89 -5.89
C ARG A 509 -31.13 -5.05 -6.01
N SER A 510 -31.63 -4.52 -4.90
CA SER A 510 -32.75 -3.59 -4.93
C SER A 510 -32.39 -2.30 -5.67
N TYR A 511 -31.11 -1.89 -5.63
CA TYR A 511 -30.60 -0.73 -6.34
C TYR A 511 -30.22 -1.02 -7.80
N MET A 512 -29.50 -2.11 -8.08
CA MET A 512 -28.99 -2.45 -9.42
C MET A 512 -29.96 -3.30 -10.28
N GLY A 513 -30.97 -3.89 -9.65
CA GLY A 513 -31.87 -4.88 -10.26
C GLY A 513 -31.51 -6.32 -9.91
N ASN A 514 -32.51 -7.20 -9.95
CA ASN A 514 -32.37 -8.60 -9.51
C ASN A 514 -31.41 -9.45 -10.37
N SER A 515 -31.09 -9.01 -11.59
CA SER A 515 -30.18 -9.67 -12.53
C SER A 515 -28.74 -9.14 -12.44
N ALA A 516 -28.44 -8.25 -11.50
CA ALA A 516 -27.13 -7.64 -11.31
C ALA A 516 -26.01 -8.69 -11.18
N GLU A 517 -24.96 -8.51 -11.97
CA GLU A 517 -23.76 -9.34 -11.93
C GLU A 517 -22.91 -9.00 -10.71
N ILE A 518 -22.62 -10.00 -9.88
CA ILE A 518 -21.86 -9.85 -8.65
C ILE A 518 -20.44 -10.37 -8.87
N THR A 519 -19.44 -9.57 -8.49
CA THR A 519 -18.06 -10.03 -8.35
C THR A 519 -17.57 -9.82 -6.92
N MET A 520 -16.91 -10.81 -6.35
CA MET A 520 -16.16 -10.71 -5.09
C MET A 520 -14.66 -10.65 -5.37
N LEU A 521 -13.97 -9.70 -4.75
CA LEU A 521 -12.52 -9.70 -4.62
C LEU A 521 -12.14 -10.52 -3.39
N HIS A 522 -11.54 -11.69 -3.60
CA HIS A 522 -11.08 -12.55 -2.52
C HIS A 522 -9.79 -12.01 -1.91
N GLN A 523 -9.66 -12.11 -0.59
CA GLN A 523 -8.54 -11.57 0.18
C GLN A 523 -7.75 -12.69 0.87
N PRO A 524 -6.41 -12.57 1.00
CA PRO A 524 -5.62 -11.38 0.77
C PRO A 524 -5.41 -11.11 -0.72
N MET A 525 -5.84 -9.94 -1.18
CA MET A 525 -5.82 -9.58 -2.58
C MET A 525 -4.61 -8.70 -2.83
N ILE A 526 -3.53 -9.36 -3.24
CA ILE A 526 -2.44 -8.68 -3.94
C ILE A 526 -2.57 -9.16 -5.38
N GLY A 527 -3.48 -8.51 -6.10
CA GLY A 527 -3.88 -8.83 -7.46
C GLY A 527 -4.46 -7.60 -8.16
N ILE A 528 -4.47 -7.62 -9.50
CA ILE A 528 -4.89 -6.52 -10.34
C ILE A 528 -5.78 -7.09 -11.44
N ALA A 529 -7.03 -6.68 -11.49
CA ALA A 529 -7.92 -7.08 -12.57
C ALA A 529 -7.50 -6.40 -13.89
N ASP A 530 -6.97 -7.17 -14.85
CA ASP A 530 -6.74 -6.69 -16.21
C ASP A 530 -8.05 -6.79 -16.99
N MET A 531 -8.74 -5.67 -17.15
CA MET A 531 -10.04 -5.65 -17.80
C MET A 531 -9.87 -5.64 -19.33
N GLU A 532 -10.26 -6.74 -19.98
CA GLU A 532 -10.33 -6.86 -21.45
C GLU A 532 -11.37 -5.92 -22.09
#